data_AF-A0A9D8XJ11-F1
#
_entry.id   AF-A0A9D8XJ11-F1
#
_cell.length_a   1.000
_cell.length_b   1.000
_cell.length_c   1.000
_cell.angle_alpha   90.00
_cell.angle_beta   90.00
_cell.angle_gamma   90.00
#
_symmetry.space_group_name_H-M   'P 1'
#
loop_
_entity.id
_entity.type
_entity.pdbx_description
1 polymer ?
#
loop_
_entity_poly.entity_id
_entity_poly.type
_entity_poly.pdbx_seq_one_letter_code
_entity_poly.pdbx_strand_id
1 'polypeptide(L)'
;MNYQYQCKGISIYYAESIGTIADNMREIQADGFCTVPRVLETIAAKMFSAGKKLPFFSRQVYQMAIRHGYKWDYKGRPWWYGPWQKFFDKTVYSKWRASLGGKHLCIVSGGSALQQSYIRLFSAAGIYVYEGYGMTESSPVIAVNNPMTGKCKIGTVGVVLAGTEVKISDEGEILTRGPHVMMGYYKDPEYTKQVIDADGWLHTGDIGEFVDGIYLKITDRKKEIFKLSAGKYVAPQPIENKLKESDFIEQAMVIGENEKFASAIIVPNFHQLKAWANKNHLQFRNEANLVEEDIVYKMFSKIIDDLNRDLSPHEQIKRFRLVADEWTQQNGFLSPTLKLRRAPLHKKYQDLIEEIYNKTENSQTKGKVFTQMLEESSIERYERKIARVERRRKLLDLRKQERMLRMADRFERKISRVEKKLKKAKNQARKQRLDTKRERLEMRRQIRELKINMRFSRRHLRLDFKQSKFNLKIAFHEQKINKRK
;
A
#
# COMPACT_ATOMS: atom_id res chain seq x y z
N MET A 1 -26.53 22.06 6.76
CA MET A 1 -27.09 20.91 6.03
C MET A 1 -28.47 20.50 6.51
N ASN A 2 -28.74 20.29 7.81
CA ASN A 2 -30.08 19.91 8.27
C ASN A 2 -31.19 20.89 7.82
N TYR A 3 -30.93 22.19 7.90
CA TYR A 3 -31.87 23.21 7.41
C TYR A 3 -32.22 23.02 5.92
N GLN A 4 -31.26 22.62 5.08
CA GLN A 4 -31.46 22.41 3.65
C GLN A 4 -32.40 21.23 3.39
N TYR A 5 -32.24 20.15 4.16
CA TYR A 5 -33.13 18.98 4.08
C TYR A 5 -34.54 19.32 4.55
N GLN A 6 -34.66 20.07 5.66
CA GLN A 6 -35.95 20.55 6.16
C GLN A 6 -36.67 21.45 5.15
N CYS A 7 -35.97 22.43 4.56
CA CYS A 7 -36.53 23.30 3.53
C CYS A 7 -36.96 22.55 2.25
N LYS A 8 -36.41 21.36 2.00
CA LYS A 8 -36.75 20.50 0.86
C LYS A 8 -37.76 19.41 1.20
N GLY A 9 -38.26 19.35 2.44
CA GLY A 9 -39.17 18.29 2.89
C GLY A 9 -38.54 16.90 2.94
N ILE A 10 -37.21 16.82 3.06
CA ILE A 10 -36.48 15.56 3.13
C ILE A 10 -36.49 15.06 4.58
N SER A 11 -36.94 13.83 4.80
CA SER A 11 -36.93 13.17 6.11
C SER A 11 -35.50 12.92 6.59
N ILE A 12 -35.21 13.30 7.85
CA ILE A 12 -33.91 13.13 8.48
C ILE A 12 -34.02 12.04 9.54
N TYR A 13 -33.13 11.06 9.48
CA TYR A 13 -33.02 9.97 10.44
C TYR A 13 -31.68 10.06 11.17
N TYR A 14 -31.70 9.84 12.48
CA TYR A 14 -30.50 9.82 13.31
C TYR A 14 -30.06 8.38 13.52
N ALA A 15 -28.81 8.06 13.15
CA ALA A 15 -28.24 6.75 13.42
C ALA A 15 -27.96 6.60 14.92
N GLU A 16 -28.18 5.39 15.46
CA GLU A 16 -27.98 5.10 16.88
C GLU A 16 -26.50 5.14 17.28
N SER A 17 -25.61 4.75 16.37
CA SER A 17 -24.16 4.86 16.52
C SER A 17 -23.45 4.80 15.16
N ILE A 18 -22.15 5.11 15.12
CA ILE A 18 -21.32 4.92 13.92
C ILE A 18 -21.30 3.44 13.47
N GLY A 19 -21.39 2.51 14.43
CA GLY A 19 -21.36 1.08 14.17
C GLY A 19 -22.60 0.56 13.44
N THR A 20 -23.75 1.19 13.67
CA THR A 20 -25.08 0.78 13.18
C THR A 20 -25.49 1.46 11.88
N ILE A 21 -24.72 2.42 11.35
CA ILE A 21 -25.05 3.19 10.13
C ILE A 21 -25.51 2.29 8.98
N ALA A 22 -24.78 1.20 8.69
CA ALA A 22 -25.13 0.30 7.59
C ALA A 22 -26.47 -0.45 7.80
N ASP A 23 -26.79 -0.78 9.04
CA ASP A 23 -28.03 -1.47 9.39
C ASP A 23 -29.20 -0.48 9.43
N ASN A 24 -29.02 0.71 10.01
CA ASN A 24 -30.04 1.76 10.00
C ASN A 24 -30.37 2.21 8.56
N MET A 25 -29.37 2.38 7.67
CA MET A 25 -29.62 2.69 6.26
C MET A 25 -30.41 1.59 5.55
N ARG A 26 -30.16 0.32 5.88
CA ARG A 26 -30.88 -0.82 5.31
C ARG A 26 -32.34 -0.84 5.77
N GLU A 27 -32.59 -0.54 7.03
CA GLU A 27 -33.93 -0.47 7.62
C GLU A 27 -34.78 0.62 6.97
N ILE A 28 -34.25 1.86 6.91
CA ILE A 28 -35.00 3.02 6.41
C ILE A 28 -34.97 3.16 4.88
N GLN A 29 -34.16 2.35 4.19
CA GLN A 29 -33.96 2.42 2.74
C GLN A 29 -33.55 3.83 2.26
N ALA A 30 -32.53 4.40 2.92
CA ALA A 30 -32.10 5.79 2.72
C ALA A 30 -31.66 6.08 1.28
N ASP A 31 -31.99 7.29 0.78
CA ASP A 31 -31.57 7.76 -0.55
C ASP A 31 -30.14 8.32 -0.56
N GLY A 32 -29.63 8.72 0.61
CA GLY A 32 -28.30 9.31 0.72
C GLY A 32 -27.97 9.78 2.13
N PHE A 33 -26.72 10.16 2.34
CA PHE A 33 -26.27 10.78 3.57
C PHE A 33 -24.99 11.59 3.35
N CYS A 34 -24.69 12.49 4.28
CA CYS A 34 -23.43 13.21 4.28
C CYS A 34 -22.49 12.62 5.33
N THR A 35 -21.20 12.54 4.98
CA THR A 35 -20.24 11.84 5.81
C THR A 35 -18.83 12.35 5.67
N VAL A 36 -17.93 11.74 6.42
CA VAL A 36 -16.48 11.95 6.35
C VAL A 36 -15.81 10.72 5.75
N PRO A 37 -14.62 10.86 5.13
CA PRO A 37 -13.94 9.75 4.47
C PRO A 37 -13.79 8.49 5.33
N ARG A 38 -13.53 8.66 6.64
CA ARG A 38 -13.34 7.54 7.57
C ARG A 38 -14.53 6.59 7.67
N VAL A 39 -15.75 7.10 7.57
CA VAL A 39 -16.96 6.27 7.61
C VAL A 39 -17.04 5.42 6.33
N LEU A 40 -16.74 6.00 5.17
CA LEU A 40 -16.70 5.28 3.90
C LEU A 40 -15.60 4.23 3.85
N GLU A 41 -14.41 4.55 4.36
CA GLU A 41 -13.31 3.58 4.53
C GLU A 41 -13.73 2.40 5.41
N THR A 42 -14.47 2.67 6.50
CA THR A 42 -14.96 1.64 7.42
C THR A 42 -15.99 0.74 6.73
N ILE A 43 -16.92 1.33 5.96
CA ILE A 43 -17.88 0.57 5.15
C ILE A 43 -17.15 -0.28 4.10
N ALA A 44 -16.17 0.30 3.39
CA ALA A 44 -15.35 -0.40 2.41
C ALA A 44 -14.60 -1.57 3.04
N ALA A 45 -13.97 -1.37 4.21
CA ALA A 45 -13.25 -2.41 4.94
C ALA A 45 -14.17 -3.59 5.33
N LYS A 46 -15.39 -3.30 5.81
CA LYS A 46 -16.40 -4.33 6.10
C LYS A 46 -16.77 -5.11 4.83
N MET A 47 -17.02 -4.42 3.71
CA MET A 47 -17.32 -5.06 2.42
C MET A 47 -16.16 -5.94 1.96
N PHE A 48 -14.93 -5.44 1.96
CA PHE A 48 -13.73 -6.21 1.58
C PHE A 48 -13.51 -7.43 2.46
N SER A 49 -13.75 -7.31 3.76
CA SER A 49 -13.67 -8.43 4.70
C SER A 49 -14.70 -9.52 4.37
N ALA A 50 -15.95 -9.14 4.05
CA ALA A 50 -16.97 -10.09 3.62
C ALA A 50 -16.57 -10.85 2.35
N GLY A 51 -15.95 -10.17 1.38
CA GLY A 51 -15.44 -10.79 0.16
C GLY A 51 -14.31 -11.81 0.38
N LYS A 52 -13.48 -11.64 1.42
CA LYS A 52 -12.40 -12.59 1.75
C LYS A 52 -12.93 -13.96 2.21
N LYS A 53 -14.13 -13.98 2.81
CA LYS A 53 -14.80 -15.21 3.30
C LYS A 53 -15.46 -16.04 2.19
N LEU A 54 -15.50 -15.52 0.95
CA LEU A 54 -16.13 -16.21 -0.17
C LEU A 54 -15.31 -17.43 -0.66
N PRO A 55 -15.98 -18.46 -1.23
CA PRO A 55 -15.31 -19.56 -1.92
C PRO A 55 -14.38 -19.07 -3.04
N PHE A 56 -13.39 -19.89 -3.41
CA PHE A 56 -12.31 -19.49 -4.33
C PHE A 56 -12.81 -18.77 -5.59
N PHE A 57 -13.75 -19.37 -6.34
CA PHE A 57 -14.27 -18.78 -7.58
C PHE A 57 -15.02 -17.48 -7.35
N SER A 58 -15.92 -17.43 -6.37
CA SER A 58 -16.66 -16.22 -5.99
C SER A 58 -15.72 -15.10 -5.53
N ARG A 59 -14.64 -15.45 -4.82
CA ARG A 59 -13.60 -14.52 -4.39
C ARG A 59 -12.80 -13.96 -5.57
N GLN A 60 -12.54 -14.76 -6.61
CA GLN A 60 -11.89 -14.25 -7.84
C GLN A 60 -12.79 -13.24 -8.54
N VAL A 61 -14.08 -13.57 -8.72
CA VAL A 61 -15.06 -12.63 -9.31
C VAL A 61 -15.14 -11.34 -8.49
N TYR A 62 -15.14 -11.45 -7.16
CA TYR A 62 -15.12 -10.31 -6.25
C TYR A 62 -13.89 -9.41 -6.45
N GLN A 63 -12.69 -10.00 -6.52
CA GLN A 63 -11.46 -9.25 -6.77
C GLN A 63 -11.44 -8.60 -8.16
N MET A 64 -11.98 -9.27 -9.17
CA MET A 64 -12.14 -8.69 -10.51
C MET A 64 -13.10 -7.50 -10.49
N ALA A 65 -14.21 -7.58 -9.76
CA ALA A 65 -15.16 -6.49 -9.58
C ALA A 65 -14.50 -5.27 -8.91
N ILE A 66 -13.65 -5.47 -7.89
CA ILE A 66 -12.91 -4.35 -7.27
C ILE A 66 -11.97 -3.70 -8.29
N ARG A 67 -11.16 -4.49 -9.00
CA ARG A 67 -10.23 -3.96 -10.02
C ARG A 67 -10.94 -3.25 -11.16
N HIS A 68 -12.13 -3.72 -11.53
CA HIS A 68 -13.00 -3.06 -12.51
C HIS A 68 -13.55 -1.74 -11.97
N GLY A 69 -13.95 -1.70 -10.71
CA GLY A 69 -14.44 -0.50 -10.04
C GLY A 69 -13.40 0.62 -9.96
N TYR A 70 -12.13 0.29 -9.72
CA TYR A 70 -11.04 1.28 -9.73
C TYR A 70 -10.80 1.95 -11.07
N LYS A 71 -11.35 1.42 -12.17
CA LYS A 71 -11.27 2.02 -13.51
C LYS A 71 -12.51 2.87 -13.86
N TRP A 72 -13.47 2.99 -12.95
CA TRP A 72 -14.67 3.79 -13.18
C TRP A 72 -14.32 5.27 -13.24
N ASP A 73 -14.95 6.01 -14.14
CA ASP A 73 -14.86 7.47 -14.23
C ASP A 73 -16.18 8.04 -14.78
N TYR A 74 -16.44 9.33 -14.55
CA TYR A 74 -17.63 10.03 -15.05
C TYR A 74 -17.63 10.12 -16.59
N LYS A 75 -16.44 10.24 -17.20
CA LYS A 75 -16.26 10.37 -18.66
C LYS A 75 -15.17 9.43 -19.17
N GLY A 76 -15.15 9.15 -20.48
CA GLY A 76 -14.04 8.45 -21.14
C GLY A 76 -13.92 6.95 -20.83
N ARG A 77 -15.01 6.28 -20.45
CA ARG A 77 -14.99 4.83 -20.18
C ARG A 77 -14.83 4.04 -21.49
N PRO A 78 -13.95 3.03 -21.55
CA PRO A 78 -13.79 2.19 -22.75
C PRO A 78 -15.08 1.45 -23.12
N TRP A 79 -15.26 1.12 -24.40
CA TRP A 79 -16.46 0.44 -24.90
C TRP A 79 -16.70 -0.93 -24.22
N TRP A 80 -15.64 -1.63 -23.83
CA TRP A 80 -15.73 -2.91 -23.11
C TRP A 80 -16.07 -2.75 -21.62
N TYR A 81 -16.08 -1.55 -21.06
CA TYR A 81 -16.33 -1.32 -19.64
C TYR A 81 -17.77 -1.69 -19.27
N GLY A 82 -18.75 -1.30 -20.10
CA GLY A 82 -20.18 -1.45 -19.85
C GLY A 82 -20.65 -2.90 -19.67
N PRO A 83 -20.29 -3.85 -20.56
CA PRO A 83 -20.65 -5.26 -20.40
C PRO A 83 -20.13 -5.88 -19.09
N TRP A 84 -18.86 -5.62 -18.76
CA TRP A 84 -18.29 -6.08 -17.48
C TRP A 84 -18.95 -5.39 -16.28
N GLN A 85 -19.32 -4.12 -16.40
CA GLN A 85 -20.05 -3.42 -15.36
C GLN A 85 -21.39 -4.11 -15.08
N LYS A 86 -22.17 -4.46 -16.12
CA LYS A 86 -23.44 -5.19 -15.94
C LYS A 86 -23.24 -6.56 -15.26
N PHE A 87 -22.18 -7.28 -15.63
CA PHE A 87 -21.84 -8.56 -15.01
C PHE A 87 -21.49 -8.42 -13.51
N PHE A 88 -20.58 -7.49 -13.18
CA PHE A 88 -20.20 -7.22 -11.79
C PHE A 88 -21.34 -6.61 -10.98
N ASP A 89 -22.22 -5.87 -11.64
CA ASP A 89 -23.43 -5.32 -11.03
C ASP A 89 -24.34 -6.43 -10.51
N LYS A 90 -24.67 -7.40 -11.36
CA LYS A 90 -25.52 -8.54 -10.99
C LYS A 90 -24.89 -9.45 -9.94
N THR A 91 -23.57 -9.60 -9.94
CA THR A 91 -22.87 -10.60 -9.12
C THR A 91 -22.37 -10.06 -7.77
N VAL A 92 -21.91 -8.80 -7.74
CA VAL A 92 -21.22 -8.18 -6.61
C VAL A 92 -21.86 -6.85 -6.21
N TYR A 93 -21.96 -5.87 -7.11
CA TYR A 93 -22.34 -4.50 -6.71
C TYR A 93 -23.80 -4.39 -6.23
N SER A 94 -24.71 -5.15 -6.82
CA SER A 94 -26.10 -5.25 -6.32
C SER A 94 -26.18 -5.74 -4.88
N LYS A 95 -25.28 -6.64 -4.46
CA LYS A 95 -25.20 -7.12 -3.07
C LYS A 95 -24.65 -6.04 -2.13
N TRP A 96 -23.71 -5.22 -2.60
CA TRP A 96 -23.24 -4.07 -1.85
C TRP A 96 -24.36 -3.05 -1.65
N ARG A 97 -25.08 -2.69 -2.72
CA ARG A 97 -26.27 -1.83 -2.62
C ARG A 97 -27.30 -2.43 -1.67
N ALA A 98 -27.65 -3.70 -1.83
CA ALA A 98 -28.59 -4.40 -0.94
C ALA A 98 -28.17 -4.34 0.54
N SER A 99 -26.88 -4.46 0.83
CA SER A 99 -26.37 -4.34 2.20
C SER A 99 -26.56 -2.94 2.82
N LEU A 100 -26.75 -1.91 1.98
CA LEU A 100 -26.95 -0.50 2.35
C LEU A 100 -28.37 0.02 2.05
N GLY A 101 -29.34 -0.84 1.72
CA GLY A 101 -30.72 -0.42 1.44
C GLY A 101 -31.18 -0.54 -0.03
N GLY A 102 -30.45 -1.26 -0.88
CA GLY A 102 -30.93 -1.75 -2.19
C GLY A 102 -31.11 -0.73 -3.32
N LYS A 103 -31.07 0.57 -3.03
CA LYS A 103 -31.26 1.66 -4.01
C LYS A 103 -29.94 2.31 -4.43
N HIS A 104 -30.02 3.22 -5.39
CA HIS A 104 -28.92 4.14 -5.68
C HIS A 104 -28.75 5.10 -4.51
N LEU A 105 -27.54 5.14 -3.94
CA LEU A 105 -27.24 5.91 -2.76
C LEU A 105 -26.37 7.10 -3.16
N CYS A 106 -26.80 8.32 -2.81
CA CYS A 106 -26.03 9.54 -3.01
C CYS A 106 -25.30 9.92 -1.72
N ILE A 107 -23.97 9.94 -1.75
CA ILE A 107 -23.14 10.25 -0.61
C ILE A 107 -22.35 11.52 -0.89
N VAL A 108 -22.45 12.50 0.01
CA VAL A 108 -21.57 13.67 -0.03
C VAL A 108 -20.52 13.51 1.07
N SER A 109 -19.25 13.48 0.69
CA SER A 109 -18.11 13.37 1.60
C SER A 109 -17.41 14.72 1.75
N GLY A 110 -17.16 15.13 2.99
CA GLY A 110 -16.45 16.38 3.29
C GLY A 110 -15.57 16.27 4.55
N GLY A 111 -14.97 17.39 4.96
CA GLY A 111 -14.11 17.49 6.16
C GLY A 111 -12.65 17.02 5.98
N SER A 112 -12.40 16.12 5.01
CA SER A 112 -11.06 15.78 4.53
C SER A 112 -11.13 15.16 3.13
N ALA A 113 -9.98 15.07 2.45
CA ALA A 113 -9.88 14.41 1.15
C ALA A 113 -10.21 12.91 1.25
N LEU A 114 -10.97 12.40 0.29
CA LEU A 114 -11.23 10.97 0.15
C LEU A 114 -10.32 10.38 -0.94
N GLN A 115 -9.83 9.16 -0.73
CA GLN A 115 -9.05 8.51 -1.77
C GLN A 115 -9.89 8.28 -3.03
N GLN A 116 -9.37 8.70 -4.17
CA GLN A 116 -10.07 8.62 -5.46
C GLN A 116 -10.48 7.18 -5.81
N SER A 117 -9.69 6.18 -5.41
CA SER A 117 -9.98 4.77 -5.63
C SER A 117 -11.32 4.35 -5.00
N TYR A 118 -11.66 4.86 -3.81
CA TYR A 118 -12.96 4.61 -3.17
C TYR A 118 -14.10 5.28 -3.93
N ILE A 119 -13.92 6.53 -4.37
CA ILE A 119 -14.93 7.25 -5.17
C ILE A 119 -15.27 6.46 -6.43
N ARG A 120 -14.23 6.01 -7.15
CA ARG A 120 -14.37 5.20 -8.37
C ARG A 120 -15.10 3.90 -8.08
N LEU A 121 -14.64 3.17 -7.06
CA LEU A 121 -15.18 1.87 -6.70
C LEU A 121 -16.65 1.91 -6.28
N PHE A 122 -17.01 2.83 -5.37
CA PHE A 122 -18.39 2.97 -4.92
C PHE A 122 -19.30 3.44 -6.05
N SER A 123 -18.85 4.38 -6.87
CA SER A 123 -19.64 4.89 -7.99
C SER A 123 -19.83 3.84 -9.09
N ALA A 124 -18.86 2.94 -9.31
CA ALA A 124 -19.02 1.77 -10.16
C ALA A 124 -20.16 0.86 -9.69
N ALA A 125 -20.31 0.76 -8.37
CA ALA A 125 -21.35 0.01 -7.69
C ALA A 125 -22.69 0.76 -7.56
N GLY A 126 -22.85 1.93 -8.19
CA GLY A 126 -24.08 2.72 -8.11
C GLY A 126 -24.33 3.36 -6.73
N ILE A 127 -23.27 3.46 -5.92
CA ILE A 127 -23.21 4.22 -4.66
C ILE A 127 -22.38 5.45 -4.98
N TYR A 128 -23.02 6.53 -5.40
CA TYR A 128 -22.32 7.70 -5.92
C TYR A 128 -21.75 8.52 -4.79
N VAL A 129 -20.44 8.77 -4.83
CA VAL A 129 -19.73 9.57 -3.83
C VAL A 129 -19.26 10.87 -4.46
N TYR A 130 -19.69 11.98 -3.89
CA TYR A 130 -19.34 13.33 -4.31
C TYR A 130 -18.53 14.02 -3.22
N GLU A 131 -17.41 14.61 -3.59
CA GLU A 131 -16.62 15.43 -2.66
C GLU A 131 -17.18 16.85 -2.61
N GLY A 132 -17.31 17.38 -1.39
CA GLY A 132 -17.68 18.76 -1.12
C GLY A 132 -16.67 19.43 -0.19
N TYR A 133 -16.40 20.70 -0.45
CA TYR A 133 -15.44 21.53 0.27
C TYR A 133 -16.12 22.74 0.90
N GLY A 134 -15.70 23.03 2.12
CA GLY A 134 -15.95 24.27 2.82
C GLY A 134 -15.59 24.12 4.30
N MET A 135 -15.89 25.17 5.06
CA MET A 135 -15.53 25.29 6.47
C MET A 135 -16.66 25.97 7.24
N THR A 136 -16.57 25.96 8.58
CA THR A 136 -17.59 26.59 9.43
C THR A 136 -17.72 28.07 9.11
N GLU A 137 -16.59 28.74 8.86
CA GLU A 137 -16.48 30.15 8.52
C GLU A 137 -17.11 30.48 7.16
N SER A 138 -17.47 29.48 6.35
CA SER A 138 -18.05 29.64 5.01
C SER A 138 -19.44 28.97 4.87
N SER A 139 -20.11 28.68 5.98
CA SER A 139 -21.53 28.26 6.09
C SER A 139 -22.15 27.35 5.00
N PRO A 140 -21.79 26.06 4.90
CA PRO A 140 -20.51 25.43 5.17
C PRO A 140 -19.84 24.92 3.88
N VAL A 141 -20.38 25.25 2.70
CA VAL A 141 -19.93 24.69 1.41
C VAL A 141 -19.56 25.83 0.47
N ILE A 142 -18.35 25.74 -0.09
CA ILE A 142 -17.80 26.65 -1.10
C ILE A 142 -17.93 25.99 -2.49
N ALA A 143 -17.59 24.71 -2.59
CA ALA A 143 -17.61 23.95 -3.84
C ALA A 143 -18.10 22.52 -3.62
N VAL A 144 -18.80 21.97 -4.60
CA VAL A 144 -19.26 20.57 -4.57
C VAL A 144 -19.34 19.99 -5.98
N ASN A 145 -19.04 18.69 -6.12
CA ASN A 145 -19.33 17.97 -7.36
C ASN A 145 -20.84 17.86 -7.54
N ASN A 146 -21.35 18.31 -8.71
CA ASN A 146 -22.78 18.38 -8.95
C ASN A 146 -23.21 17.44 -10.07
N PRO A 147 -23.86 16.30 -9.76
CA PRO A 147 -24.30 15.36 -10.77
C PRO A 147 -25.42 15.89 -11.66
N MET A 148 -26.26 16.80 -11.15
CA MET A 148 -27.40 17.35 -11.91
C MET A 148 -26.95 18.19 -13.10
N THR A 149 -25.79 18.85 -12.99
CA THR A 149 -25.21 19.66 -14.08
C THR A 149 -24.19 18.87 -14.90
N GLY A 150 -23.92 17.61 -14.56
CA GLY A 150 -22.85 16.81 -15.15
C GLY A 150 -21.43 17.31 -14.86
N LYS A 151 -21.30 18.30 -13.97
CA LYS A 151 -20.01 18.89 -13.57
C LYS A 151 -19.44 18.12 -12.37
N CYS A 152 -18.94 16.93 -12.66
CA CYS A 152 -18.22 16.11 -11.70
C CYS A 152 -16.85 15.71 -12.25
N LYS A 153 -15.81 15.83 -11.43
CA LYS A 153 -14.47 15.38 -11.75
C LYS A 153 -13.82 14.74 -10.52
N ILE A 154 -13.43 13.47 -10.65
CA ILE A 154 -12.78 12.73 -9.57
C ILE A 154 -11.43 13.39 -9.25
N GLY A 155 -11.12 13.51 -7.95
CA GLY A 155 -9.91 14.19 -7.48
C GLY A 155 -10.05 15.70 -7.38
N THR A 156 -11.28 16.22 -7.47
CA THR A 156 -11.61 17.64 -7.27
C THR A 156 -12.82 17.73 -6.33
N VAL A 157 -13.00 18.87 -5.69
CA VAL A 157 -14.18 19.15 -4.84
C VAL A 157 -15.33 19.75 -5.65
N GLY A 158 -15.21 19.75 -6.99
CA GLY A 158 -16.26 20.17 -7.91
C GLY A 158 -16.25 21.65 -8.22
N VAL A 159 -17.43 22.20 -8.53
CA VAL A 159 -17.58 23.59 -8.95
C VAL A 159 -17.98 24.47 -7.78
N VAL A 160 -17.57 25.74 -7.85
CA VAL A 160 -17.96 26.77 -6.89
C VAL A 160 -19.48 26.94 -6.93
N LEU A 161 -20.10 27.06 -5.74
CA LEU A 161 -21.54 27.26 -5.62
C LEU A 161 -21.99 28.62 -6.17
N ALA A 162 -23.26 28.68 -6.60
CA ALA A 162 -23.85 29.93 -7.05
C ALA A 162 -23.89 30.96 -5.90
N GLY A 163 -23.51 32.21 -6.20
CA GLY A 163 -23.41 33.28 -5.21
C GLY A 163 -22.11 33.25 -4.39
N THR A 164 -21.20 32.32 -4.67
CA THR A 164 -19.87 32.25 -4.06
C THR A 164 -18.82 32.69 -5.05
N GLU A 165 -17.98 33.64 -4.65
CA GLU A 165 -16.76 34.01 -5.36
C GLU A 165 -15.59 33.24 -4.76
N VAL A 166 -14.67 32.81 -5.63
CA VAL A 166 -13.41 32.17 -5.25
C VAL A 166 -12.29 32.74 -6.12
N LYS A 167 -11.18 33.12 -5.48
CA LYS A 167 -9.91 33.42 -6.15
C LYS A 167 -8.78 32.64 -5.50
N ILE A 168 -7.72 32.38 -6.27
CA ILE A 168 -6.48 31.77 -5.77
C ILE A 168 -5.47 32.90 -5.61
N SER A 169 -4.89 33.06 -4.43
CA SER A 169 -3.84 34.07 -4.18
C SER A 169 -2.53 33.70 -4.89
N ASP A 170 -1.58 34.64 -4.94
CA ASP A 170 -0.24 34.38 -5.50
C ASP A 170 0.51 33.26 -4.75
N GLU A 171 0.15 33.02 -3.48
CA GLU A 171 0.67 31.94 -2.65
C GLU A 171 -0.09 30.61 -2.81
N GLY A 172 -1.10 30.57 -3.70
CA GLY A 172 -1.96 29.41 -3.93
C GLY A 172 -3.13 29.27 -2.95
N GLU A 173 -3.34 30.23 -2.05
CA GLU A 173 -4.40 30.16 -1.05
C GLU A 173 -5.77 30.36 -1.69
N ILE A 174 -6.73 29.53 -1.31
CA ILE A 174 -8.13 29.71 -1.69
C ILE A 174 -8.72 30.82 -0.84
N LEU A 175 -9.20 31.87 -1.51
CA LEU A 175 -9.93 32.95 -0.89
C LEU A 175 -11.38 32.87 -1.36
N THR A 176 -12.33 33.09 -0.45
CA THR A 176 -13.76 33.08 -0.80
C THR A 176 -14.49 34.30 -0.29
N ARG A 177 -15.46 34.79 -1.06
CA ARG A 177 -16.32 35.91 -0.70
C ARG A 177 -17.76 35.63 -1.12
N GLY A 178 -18.72 36.07 -0.31
CA GLY A 178 -20.13 35.90 -0.59
C GLY A 178 -20.97 35.86 0.68
N PRO A 179 -22.29 35.67 0.56
CA PRO A 179 -23.23 35.68 1.68
C PRO A 179 -23.05 34.49 2.65
N HIS A 180 -22.25 33.49 2.26
CA HIS A 180 -21.92 32.32 3.06
C HIS A 180 -20.77 32.55 4.06
N VAL A 181 -19.97 33.62 3.87
CA VAL A 181 -18.88 33.98 4.78
C VAL A 181 -19.47 34.44 6.13
N MET A 182 -18.89 33.96 7.23
CA MET A 182 -19.28 34.32 8.58
C MET A 182 -19.18 35.83 8.84
N MET A 183 -19.90 36.31 9.85
CA MET A 183 -19.76 37.70 10.31
C MET A 183 -18.44 37.96 11.06
N GLY A 184 -17.83 36.91 11.62
CA GLY A 184 -16.61 36.98 12.41
C GLY A 184 -16.64 36.05 13.60
N TYR A 185 -15.52 36.01 14.33
CA TYR A 185 -15.37 35.24 15.55
C TYR A 185 -15.96 35.99 16.75
N TYR A 186 -16.69 35.27 17.60
CA TYR A 186 -17.36 35.85 18.75
C TYR A 186 -16.36 36.44 19.74
N LYS A 187 -16.50 37.76 20.03
CA LYS A 187 -15.61 38.53 20.91
C LYS A 187 -14.15 38.59 20.47
N ASP A 188 -13.85 38.31 19.21
CA ASP A 188 -12.49 38.37 18.67
C ASP A 188 -12.43 39.15 17.34
N PRO A 189 -12.60 40.49 17.40
CA PRO A 189 -12.57 41.33 16.21
C PRO A 189 -11.19 41.38 15.55
N GLU A 190 -10.11 41.20 16.32
CA GLU A 190 -8.74 41.25 15.80
C GLU A 190 -8.42 40.00 14.99
N TYR A 191 -8.75 38.80 15.49
CA TYR A 191 -8.60 37.59 14.69
C TYR A 191 -9.56 37.57 13.49
N THR A 192 -10.75 38.15 13.62
CA THR A 192 -11.69 38.31 12.50
C THR A 192 -11.07 39.11 11.35
N LYS A 193 -10.45 40.26 11.64
CA LYS A 193 -9.76 41.09 10.63
C LYS A 193 -8.52 40.41 10.02
N GLN A 194 -7.92 39.43 10.71
CA GLN A 194 -6.79 38.68 10.19
C GLN A 194 -7.22 37.66 9.13
N VAL A 195 -8.44 37.12 9.22
CA VAL A 195 -8.93 36.10 8.29
C VAL A 195 -9.92 36.64 7.26
N ILE A 196 -10.56 37.78 7.52
CA ILE A 196 -11.44 38.47 6.55
C ILE A 196 -10.81 39.81 6.23
N ASP A 197 -10.41 40.00 4.98
CA ASP A 197 -9.81 41.25 4.52
C ASP A 197 -10.84 42.38 4.35
N ALA A 198 -10.35 43.60 4.08
CA ALA A 198 -11.20 44.78 3.92
C ALA A 198 -12.16 44.68 2.71
N ASP A 199 -11.85 43.84 1.72
CA ASP A 199 -12.66 43.59 0.53
C ASP A 199 -13.67 42.44 0.74
N GLY A 200 -13.72 41.88 1.95
CA GLY A 200 -14.63 40.80 2.37
C GLY A 200 -14.17 39.40 1.98
N TRP A 201 -12.91 39.21 1.58
CA TRP A 201 -12.37 37.88 1.29
C TRP A 201 -11.99 37.16 2.58
N LEU A 202 -12.57 35.97 2.76
CA LEU A 202 -12.15 35.01 3.76
C LEU A 202 -10.91 34.24 3.27
N HIS A 203 -9.83 34.38 4.02
CA HIS A 203 -8.63 33.56 3.95
C HIS A 203 -8.89 32.18 4.54
N THR A 204 -9.09 31.18 3.68
CA THR A 204 -9.46 29.83 4.13
C THR A 204 -8.33 29.10 4.84
N GLY A 205 -7.07 29.50 4.61
CA GLY A 205 -5.90 28.75 5.02
C GLY A 205 -5.75 27.39 4.33
N ASP A 206 -6.51 27.12 3.27
CA ASP A 206 -6.37 25.96 2.40
C ASP A 206 -5.77 26.40 1.04
N ILE A 207 -4.89 25.59 0.48
CA ILE A 207 -4.28 25.81 -0.84
C ILE A 207 -5.01 24.98 -1.88
N GLY A 208 -5.19 25.54 -3.07
CA GLY A 208 -5.79 24.81 -4.17
C GLY A 208 -5.57 25.45 -5.52
N GLU A 209 -6.14 24.79 -6.53
CA GLU A 209 -6.02 25.17 -7.92
C GLU A 209 -7.33 24.89 -8.67
N PHE A 210 -7.54 25.59 -9.78
CA PHE A 210 -8.61 25.27 -10.72
C PHE A 210 -8.11 24.30 -11.78
N VAL A 211 -8.67 23.10 -11.79
CA VAL A 211 -8.45 22.10 -12.83
C VAL A 211 -9.40 22.36 -13.99
N ASP A 212 -8.86 22.38 -15.21
CA ASP A 212 -9.57 22.73 -16.45
C ASP A 212 -10.26 24.11 -16.41
N GLY A 213 -9.82 25.01 -15.51
CA GLY A 213 -10.46 26.31 -15.27
C GLY A 213 -11.87 26.25 -14.67
N ILE A 214 -12.34 25.07 -14.26
CA ILE A 214 -13.74 24.85 -13.85
C ILE A 214 -13.82 24.22 -12.45
N TYR A 215 -12.99 23.23 -12.18
CA TYR A 215 -13.11 22.39 -10.98
C TYR A 215 -12.11 22.82 -9.92
N LEU A 216 -12.58 23.20 -8.74
CA LEU A 216 -11.72 23.49 -7.61
C LEU A 216 -11.12 22.20 -7.07
N LYS A 217 -9.81 22.17 -6.87
CA LYS A 217 -9.07 21.07 -6.25
C LYS A 217 -8.28 21.60 -5.07
N ILE A 218 -8.48 20.98 -3.90
CA ILE A 218 -7.72 21.28 -2.70
C ILE A 218 -6.42 20.50 -2.76
N THR A 219 -5.29 21.17 -2.59
CA THR A 219 -3.96 20.56 -2.59
C THR A 219 -3.41 20.45 -1.18
N ASP A 220 -3.58 21.42 -0.28
CA ASP A 220 -3.13 21.27 1.12
C ASP A 220 -3.73 22.34 2.05
N ARG A 221 -3.24 22.41 3.29
CA ARG A 221 -3.43 23.55 4.20
C ARG A 221 -2.20 24.44 4.20
N LYS A 222 -2.40 25.76 4.13
CA LYS A 222 -1.35 26.80 4.18
C LYS A 222 -0.43 26.65 5.40
N LYS A 223 -0.98 26.30 6.56
CA LYS A 223 -0.21 26.05 7.80
C LYS A 223 0.55 24.71 7.82
N GLU A 224 0.25 23.78 6.91
CA GLU A 224 0.89 22.47 6.84
C GLU A 224 1.89 22.34 5.68
N ILE A 225 1.85 23.27 4.72
CA ILE A 225 2.89 23.39 3.69
C ILE A 225 4.17 23.88 4.35
N PHE A 226 5.28 23.25 3.98
CA PHE A 226 6.60 23.73 4.37
C PHE A 226 7.39 24.19 3.16
N LYS A 227 8.33 25.11 3.42
CA LYS A 227 9.25 25.64 2.43
C LYS A 227 10.58 24.89 2.53
N LEU A 228 11.06 24.37 1.40
CA LEU A 228 12.43 23.85 1.28
C LEU A 228 13.43 25.01 1.34
N SER A 229 14.69 24.74 1.68
CA SER A 229 15.77 25.75 1.66
C SER A 229 16.00 26.37 0.28
N ALA A 230 15.63 25.65 -0.79
CA ALA A 230 15.62 26.16 -2.17
C ALA A 230 14.47 27.13 -2.48
N GLY A 231 13.63 27.45 -1.49
CA GLY A 231 12.51 28.37 -1.60
C GLY A 231 11.23 27.80 -2.24
N LYS A 232 11.24 26.52 -2.62
CA LYS A 232 10.07 25.81 -3.15
C LYS A 232 9.18 25.30 -2.02
N TYR A 233 7.87 25.40 -2.23
CA TYR A 233 6.87 24.93 -1.28
C TYR A 233 6.53 23.47 -1.56
N VAL A 234 6.29 22.69 -0.50
CA VAL A 234 5.89 21.29 -0.58
C VAL A 234 4.62 21.10 0.23
N ALA A 235 3.62 20.54 -0.44
CA ALA A 235 2.36 20.09 0.16
C ALA A 235 2.51 18.64 0.65
N PRO A 236 2.70 18.40 1.96
CA PRO A 236 2.91 17.04 2.47
C PRO A 236 1.66 16.16 2.36
N GLN A 237 0.45 16.68 2.56
CA GLN A 237 -0.74 15.83 2.69
C GLN A 237 -1.07 15.03 1.42
N PRO A 238 -1.01 15.60 0.19
CA PRO A 238 -1.19 14.83 -1.04
C PRO A 238 -0.20 13.68 -1.17
N ILE A 239 1.06 13.93 -0.83
CA ILE A 239 2.14 12.96 -0.93
C ILE A 239 1.93 11.84 0.11
N GLU A 240 1.58 12.20 1.35
CA GLU A 240 1.26 11.25 2.42
C GLU A 240 0.04 10.40 2.08
N ASN A 241 -1.02 11.00 1.53
CA ASN A 241 -2.21 10.28 1.08
C ASN A 241 -1.88 9.32 -0.07
N LYS A 242 -1.00 9.73 -0.98
CA LYS A 242 -0.55 8.89 -2.08
C LYS A 242 0.34 7.73 -1.62
N LEU A 243 1.19 7.94 -0.61
CA LEU A 243 1.97 6.87 0.01
C LEU A 243 1.06 5.79 0.62
N LYS A 244 -0.02 6.21 1.30
CA LYS A 244 -1.00 5.32 1.93
C LYS A 244 -1.86 4.52 0.94
N GLU A 245 -1.76 4.76 -0.36
CA GLU A 245 -2.40 3.89 -1.37
C GLU A 245 -1.74 2.51 -1.46
N SER A 246 -0.51 2.37 -0.96
CA SER A 246 0.18 1.10 -0.83
C SER A 246 -0.32 0.32 0.39
N ASP A 247 -0.77 -0.92 0.20
CA ASP A 247 -1.15 -1.84 1.29
C ASP A 247 -0.02 -2.08 2.32
N PHE A 248 1.22 -1.70 2.01
CA PHE A 248 2.37 -1.84 2.92
C PHE A 248 2.61 -0.62 3.81
N ILE A 249 1.92 0.50 3.58
CA ILE A 249 2.09 1.75 4.33
C ILE A 249 0.82 2.01 5.14
N GLU A 250 0.94 2.00 6.47
CA GLU A 250 -0.18 2.34 7.37
C GLU A 250 -0.29 3.86 7.52
N GLN A 251 0.84 4.50 7.85
CA GLN A 251 0.93 5.95 8.04
C GLN A 251 2.25 6.45 7.47
N ALA A 252 2.27 7.71 7.04
CA ALA A 252 3.47 8.37 6.58
C ALA A 252 3.41 9.85 6.95
N MET A 253 4.55 10.43 7.29
CA MET A 253 4.74 11.86 7.50
C MET A 253 5.83 12.35 6.56
N VAL A 254 5.47 13.28 5.68
CA VAL A 254 6.42 13.98 4.80
C VAL A 254 7.03 15.13 5.58
N ILE A 255 8.34 15.28 5.45
CA ILE A 255 9.19 16.23 6.18
C ILE A 255 10.13 16.92 5.20
N GLY A 256 10.68 18.06 5.60
CA GLY A 256 11.68 18.80 4.81
C GLY A 256 11.62 20.32 5.00
N GLU A 257 10.99 20.79 6.08
CA GLU A 257 10.94 22.22 6.37
C GLU A 257 12.35 22.77 6.54
N ASN A 258 12.67 23.82 5.78
CA ASN A 258 13.99 24.44 5.70
C ASN A 258 15.12 23.49 5.25
N GLU A 259 14.79 22.37 4.61
CA GLU A 259 15.75 21.38 4.14
C GLU A 259 15.91 21.37 2.62
N LYS A 260 16.98 20.75 2.14
CA LYS A 260 17.34 20.74 0.70
C LYS A 260 16.35 19.98 -0.18
N PHE A 261 15.59 19.04 0.39
CA PHE A 261 14.66 18.17 -0.33
C PHE A 261 13.59 17.58 0.60
N ALA A 262 12.48 17.15 0.04
CA ALA A 262 11.45 16.41 0.79
C ALA A 262 11.91 14.97 1.13
N SER A 263 11.56 14.52 2.33
CA SER A 263 11.77 13.16 2.83
C SER A 263 10.52 12.62 3.51
N ALA A 264 10.49 11.34 3.86
CA ALA A 264 9.35 10.72 4.55
C ALA A 264 9.76 9.82 5.72
N ILE A 265 8.98 9.89 6.80
CA ILE A 265 8.98 8.89 7.88
C ILE A 265 7.75 8.02 7.69
N ILE A 266 7.94 6.71 7.61
CA ILE A 266 6.89 5.77 7.20
C ILE A 266 6.70 4.72 8.30
N VAL A 267 5.45 4.54 8.72
CA VAL A 267 5.00 3.43 9.56
C VAL A 267 4.46 2.33 8.64
N PRO A 268 5.12 1.18 8.54
CA PRO A 268 4.62 0.06 7.77
C PRO A 268 3.30 -0.48 8.31
N ASN A 269 2.45 -0.99 7.42
CA ASN A 269 1.37 -1.88 7.82
C ASN A 269 1.99 -3.22 8.23
N PHE A 270 2.25 -3.40 9.53
CA PHE A 270 2.93 -4.59 10.04
C PHE A 270 2.15 -5.88 9.81
N HIS A 271 0.82 -5.83 9.73
CA HIS A 271 0.01 -7.00 9.40
C HIS A 271 0.36 -7.51 7.99
N GLN A 272 0.35 -6.62 6.99
CA GLN A 272 0.67 -6.95 5.60
C GLN A 272 2.15 -7.26 5.41
N LEU A 273 3.03 -6.48 6.05
CA LEU A 273 4.48 -6.66 5.98
C LEU A 273 4.92 -8.01 6.55
N LYS A 274 4.41 -8.42 7.72
CA LYS A 274 4.70 -9.74 8.31
C LYS A 274 4.23 -10.88 7.43
N ALA A 275 3.03 -10.78 6.85
CA ALA A 275 2.50 -11.79 5.93
C ALA A 275 3.41 -11.95 4.69
N TRP A 276 3.87 -10.83 4.12
CA TRP A 276 4.81 -10.82 3.01
C TRP A 276 6.19 -11.38 3.42
N ALA A 277 6.71 -10.99 4.58
CA ALA A 277 8.00 -11.46 5.09
C ALA A 277 8.02 -12.98 5.29
N ASN A 278 6.95 -13.54 5.87
CA ASN A 278 6.78 -14.98 6.05
C ASN A 278 6.74 -15.72 4.70
N LYS A 279 6.05 -15.17 3.70
CA LYS A 279 5.98 -15.73 2.34
C LYS A 279 7.35 -15.72 1.65
N ASN A 280 8.19 -14.75 1.95
CA ASN A 280 9.56 -14.64 1.44
C ASN A 280 10.61 -15.34 2.33
N HIS A 281 10.17 -16.12 3.32
CA HIS A 281 11.01 -16.86 4.27
C HIS A 281 12.02 -15.97 5.04
N LEU A 282 11.64 -14.72 5.30
CA LEU A 282 12.43 -13.82 6.15
C LEU A 282 12.21 -14.16 7.61
N GLN A 283 13.31 -14.27 8.36
CA GLN A 283 13.26 -14.45 9.81
C GLN A 283 13.43 -13.08 10.46
N PHE A 284 12.46 -12.70 11.27
CA PHE A 284 12.49 -11.46 12.06
C PHE A 284 12.03 -11.76 13.48
N ARG A 285 12.57 -11.02 14.46
CA ARG A 285 12.22 -11.19 15.88
C ARG A 285 11.03 -10.33 16.29
N ASN A 286 11.01 -9.11 15.79
CA ASN A 286 10.02 -8.08 16.08
C ASN A 286 9.96 -7.10 14.91
N GLU A 287 9.05 -6.13 15.00
CA GLU A 287 8.81 -5.06 14.04
C GLU A 287 10.06 -4.21 13.82
N ALA A 288 10.77 -3.85 14.89
CA ALA A 288 11.99 -3.04 14.84
C ALA A 288 13.09 -3.70 13.99
N ASN A 289 13.33 -5.00 14.19
CA ASN A 289 14.29 -5.72 13.36
C ASN A 289 13.83 -5.88 11.91
N LEU A 290 12.52 -6.02 11.68
CA LEU A 290 11.98 -6.21 10.33
C LEU A 290 12.14 -4.96 9.46
N VAL A 291 11.98 -3.76 10.03
CA VAL A 291 12.13 -2.50 9.28
C VAL A 291 13.59 -2.15 8.95
N GLU A 292 14.55 -2.77 9.63
CA GLU A 292 15.99 -2.62 9.39
C GLU A 292 16.52 -3.55 8.28
N GLU A 293 15.73 -4.54 7.84
CA GLU A 293 16.18 -5.50 6.82
C GLU A 293 16.31 -4.84 5.43
N ASP A 294 17.47 -4.99 4.79
CA ASP A 294 17.76 -4.42 3.45
C ASP A 294 16.71 -4.76 2.39
N ILE A 295 16.13 -5.97 2.47
CA ILE A 295 15.12 -6.42 1.53
C ILE A 295 13.79 -5.68 1.70
N VAL A 296 13.47 -5.30 2.94
CA VAL A 296 12.29 -4.48 3.26
C VAL A 296 12.55 -3.06 2.79
N TYR A 297 13.74 -2.51 3.08
CA TYR A 297 14.13 -1.18 2.57
C TYR A 297 14.01 -1.10 1.04
N LYS A 298 14.52 -2.09 0.30
CA LYS A 298 14.41 -2.15 -1.17
C LYS A 298 12.96 -2.21 -1.66
N MET A 299 12.09 -2.91 -0.94
CA MET A 299 10.67 -2.98 -1.28
C MET A 299 10.00 -1.60 -1.15
N PHE A 300 10.24 -0.88 -0.05
CA PHE A 300 9.71 0.46 0.16
C PHE A 300 10.34 1.50 -0.78
N SER A 301 11.63 1.37 -1.11
CA SER A 301 12.27 2.22 -2.12
C SER A 301 11.54 2.13 -3.45
N LYS A 302 11.17 0.92 -3.88
CA LYS A 302 10.40 0.74 -5.13
C LYS A 302 9.04 1.43 -5.09
N ILE A 303 8.33 1.35 -3.95
CA ILE A 303 7.04 2.03 -3.75
C ILE A 303 7.21 3.55 -3.90
N ILE A 304 8.27 4.10 -3.29
CA ILE A 304 8.57 5.54 -3.36
C ILE A 304 9.01 5.95 -4.76
N ASP A 305 9.82 5.14 -5.45
CA ASP A 305 10.26 5.40 -6.82
C ASP A 305 9.08 5.42 -7.79
N ASP A 306 8.12 4.50 -7.64
CA ASP A 306 6.89 4.49 -8.44
C ASP A 306 6.02 5.73 -8.15
N LEU A 307 5.90 6.15 -6.89
CA LEU A 307 5.16 7.35 -6.49
C LEU A 307 5.81 8.64 -7.02
N ASN A 308 7.13 8.75 -6.94
CA ASN A 308 7.91 9.92 -7.35
C ASN A 308 7.79 10.24 -8.84
N ARG A 309 7.41 9.27 -9.69
CA ARG A 309 7.21 9.49 -11.14
C ARG A 309 6.08 10.47 -11.44
N ASP A 310 5.14 10.59 -10.52
CA ASP A 310 3.95 11.44 -10.67
C ASP A 310 4.07 12.76 -9.89
N LEU A 311 5.21 13.01 -9.23
CA LEU A 311 5.46 14.21 -8.42
C LEU A 311 6.41 15.18 -9.12
N SER A 312 6.24 16.47 -8.84
CA SER A 312 7.18 17.50 -9.27
C SER A 312 8.57 17.25 -8.68
N PRO A 313 9.68 17.64 -9.35
CA PRO A 313 11.04 17.33 -8.88
C PRO A 313 11.36 17.76 -7.44
N HIS A 314 10.74 18.84 -6.96
CA HIS A 314 10.91 19.38 -5.61
C HIS A 314 10.02 18.70 -4.56
N GLU A 315 8.93 18.05 -4.97
CA GLU A 315 8.02 17.28 -4.11
C GLU A 315 8.46 15.82 -3.95
N GLN A 316 9.36 15.35 -4.83
CA GLN A 316 9.86 13.97 -4.79
C GLN A 316 10.57 13.66 -3.47
N ILE A 317 10.17 12.55 -2.86
CA ILE A 317 10.79 12.02 -1.65
C ILE A 317 12.17 11.47 -2.03
N LYS A 318 13.24 12.16 -1.62
CA LYS A 318 14.62 11.73 -1.91
C LYS A 318 15.15 10.73 -0.90
N ARG A 319 14.69 10.81 0.35
CA ARG A 319 15.09 9.91 1.44
C ARG A 319 13.88 9.53 2.27
N PHE A 320 13.93 8.35 2.86
CA PHE A 320 12.92 7.92 3.80
C PHE A 320 13.52 7.07 4.92
N ARG A 321 12.76 6.93 6.00
CA ARG A 321 13.04 6.00 7.11
C ARG A 321 11.76 5.26 7.48
N LEU A 322 11.93 3.98 7.79
CA LEU A 322 10.87 3.15 8.34
C LEU A 322 10.96 3.17 9.85
N VAL A 323 9.83 3.29 10.54
CA VAL A 323 9.75 3.26 12.00
C VAL A 323 8.81 2.13 12.44
N ALA A 324 9.10 1.55 13.61
CA ALA A 324 8.32 0.47 14.19
C ALA A 324 7.27 0.93 15.22
N ASP A 325 7.24 2.23 15.51
CA ASP A 325 6.24 2.82 16.39
C ASP A 325 4.86 2.83 15.73
N GLU A 326 3.82 2.72 16.56
CA GLU A 326 2.45 3.01 16.14
C GLU A 326 2.10 4.47 16.44
N TRP A 327 1.44 5.16 15.51
CA TRP A 327 0.91 6.51 15.77
C TRP A 327 -0.58 6.44 16.07
N THR A 328 -0.96 6.80 17.29
CA THR A 328 -2.33 6.68 17.80
C THR A 328 -2.80 7.98 18.44
N GLN A 329 -4.08 8.05 18.78
CA GLN A 329 -4.61 9.18 19.57
C GLN A 329 -4.09 9.15 21.01
N GLN A 330 -3.95 7.94 21.58
CA GLN A 330 -3.55 7.73 22.98
C GLN A 330 -2.12 8.22 23.26
N ASN A 331 -1.20 8.01 22.31
CA ASN A 331 0.17 8.54 22.42
C ASN A 331 0.31 9.96 21.87
N GLY A 332 -0.80 10.61 21.52
CA GLY A 332 -0.84 12.02 21.13
C GLY A 332 -0.26 12.33 19.75
N PHE A 333 0.08 11.32 18.94
CA PHE A 333 0.56 11.52 17.57
C PHE A 333 -0.57 11.75 16.56
N LEU A 334 -1.80 11.35 16.91
CA LEU A 334 -2.99 11.66 16.13
C LEU A 334 -3.95 12.58 16.91
N SER A 335 -4.67 13.44 16.19
CA SER A 335 -5.82 14.17 16.72
C SER A 335 -7.03 13.22 16.94
N PRO A 336 -8.09 13.66 17.64
CA PRO A 336 -9.36 12.92 17.72
C PRO A 336 -9.96 12.58 16.34
N THR A 337 -9.65 13.38 15.32
CA THR A 337 -10.03 13.18 13.92
C THR A 337 -9.02 12.34 13.13
N LEU A 338 -8.07 11.68 13.80
CA LEU A 338 -7.00 10.84 13.23
C LEU A 338 -6.01 11.58 12.32
N LYS A 339 -5.96 12.92 12.38
CA LYS A 339 -4.97 13.71 11.64
C LYS A 339 -3.63 13.68 12.37
N LEU A 340 -2.53 13.69 11.61
CA LEU A 340 -1.18 13.71 12.17
C LEU A 340 -0.95 14.99 12.99
N ARG A 341 -0.44 14.83 14.20
CA ARG A 341 0.07 15.95 15.01
C ARG A 341 1.57 16.08 14.73
N ARG A 342 1.90 16.91 13.74
CA ARG A 342 3.28 17.09 13.23
C ARG A 342 4.26 17.52 14.32
N ALA A 343 3.94 18.50 15.17
CA ALA A 343 4.87 18.99 16.19
C ALA A 343 5.32 17.89 17.20
N PRO A 344 4.40 17.10 17.82
CA PRO A 344 4.79 15.94 18.62
C PRO A 344 5.63 14.90 17.87
N LEU A 345 5.28 14.59 16.61
CA LEU A 345 6.02 13.64 15.78
C LEU A 345 7.42 14.15 15.44
N HIS A 346 7.54 15.43 15.09
CA HIS A 346 8.82 16.07 14.78
C HIS A 346 9.75 16.05 16.00
N LYS A 347 9.22 16.32 17.19
CA LYS A 347 9.97 16.21 18.45
C LYS A 347 10.40 14.77 18.74
N LYS A 348 9.52 13.78 18.52
CA LYS A 348 9.85 12.37 18.73
C LYS A 348 10.95 11.87 17.78
N TYR A 349 10.88 12.27 16.51
CA TYR A 349 11.79 11.77 15.47
C TYR A 349 12.91 12.74 15.12
N GLN A 350 13.21 13.71 15.99
CA GLN A 350 14.21 14.74 15.72
C GLN A 350 15.56 14.13 15.30
N ASP A 351 16.09 13.17 16.06
CA ASP A 351 17.36 12.50 15.77
C ASP A 351 17.36 11.81 14.39
N LEU A 352 16.22 11.22 14.02
CA LEU A 352 16.05 10.52 12.75
C LEU A 352 15.96 11.51 11.57
N ILE A 353 15.29 12.64 11.79
CA ILE A 353 15.20 13.76 10.84
C ILE A 353 16.59 14.33 10.60
N GLU A 354 17.34 14.60 11.66
CA GLU A 354 18.74 15.04 11.59
C GLU A 354 19.60 14.00 10.85
N GLU A 355 19.47 12.70 11.13
CA GLU A 355 20.21 11.65 10.40
C GLU A 355 19.87 11.61 8.91
N ILE A 356 18.61 11.88 8.55
CA ILE A 356 18.16 11.96 7.15
C ILE A 356 18.90 13.08 6.41
N TYR A 357 19.12 14.25 7.02
CA TYR A 357 19.67 15.43 6.35
C TYR A 357 21.19 15.62 6.56
N ASN A 358 21.73 15.27 7.73
CA ASN A 358 23.15 15.42 8.13
C ASN A 358 24.10 14.42 7.46
N LYS A 359 23.59 13.38 6.78
CA LYS A 359 24.41 12.52 5.90
C LYS A 359 25.14 13.29 4.79
N THR A 360 24.80 14.56 4.58
CA THR A 360 25.35 15.41 3.52
C THR A 360 26.55 16.24 3.98
N GLU A 361 26.63 16.69 5.24
CA GLU A 361 27.72 17.57 5.71
C GLU A 361 29.05 16.82 5.93
N ASN A 362 28.97 15.56 6.34
CA ASN A 362 30.16 14.74 6.61
C ASN A 362 30.94 14.31 5.36
N SER A 363 30.47 14.62 4.15
CA SER A 363 31.12 14.21 2.89
C SER A 363 32.07 15.27 2.33
N GLN A 364 31.94 16.54 2.72
CA GLN A 364 32.77 17.63 2.20
C GLN A 364 33.80 18.17 3.22
N THR A 365 33.56 18.01 4.53
CA THR A 365 34.45 18.57 5.57
C THR A 365 35.43 17.54 6.16
N LYS A 366 35.21 16.23 5.94
CA LYS A 366 36.07 15.13 6.44
C LYS A 366 37.23 14.73 5.52
N GLY A 367 37.60 15.59 4.56
CA GLY A 367 38.70 15.34 3.63
C GLY A 367 40.11 15.64 4.17
N LYS A 368 40.26 16.29 5.34
CA LYS A 368 41.59 16.81 5.75
C LYS A 368 42.05 16.59 7.20
N VAL A 369 41.20 16.13 8.13
CA VAL A 369 41.62 16.03 9.55
C VAL A 369 41.32 14.67 10.20
N PHE A 370 40.53 13.81 9.55
CA PHE A 370 40.06 12.55 10.17
C PHE A 370 40.90 11.31 9.81
N THR A 371 41.95 11.48 9.01
CA THR A 371 42.80 10.39 8.47
C THR A 371 43.86 9.89 9.47
N GLN A 372 43.94 10.45 10.69
CA GLN A 372 45.06 10.13 11.59
C GLN A 372 44.67 9.51 12.95
N MET A 373 43.38 9.34 13.28
CA MET A 373 42.98 8.92 14.65
C MET A 373 41.99 7.75 14.77
N LEU A 374 41.52 7.12 13.69
CA LEU A 374 40.49 6.05 13.80
C LEU A 374 40.78 4.74 13.05
N GLU A 375 42.01 4.53 12.57
CA GLU A 375 42.35 3.31 11.84
C GLU A 375 42.44 2.04 12.72
N GLU A 376 42.71 2.14 14.03
CA GLU A 376 42.97 0.92 14.82
C GLU A 376 41.71 0.25 15.41
N SER A 377 40.61 0.97 15.67
CA SER A 377 39.42 0.38 16.35
C SER A 377 38.29 -0.04 15.41
N SER A 378 38.35 0.37 14.14
CA SER A 378 37.29 0.18 13.13
C SER A 378 37.52 -1.08 12.27
N ILE A 379 38.78 -1.38 11.95
CA ILE A 379 39.19 -2.54 11.14
C ILE A 379 38.84 -3.84 11.88
N GLU A 380 39.17 -3.92 13.17
CA GLU A 380 38.89 -5.09 13.99
C GLU A 380 37.37 -5.39 14.12
N ARG A 381 36.54 -4.36 14.04
CA ARG A 381 35.07 -4.47 14.10
C ARG A 381 34.48 -4.89 12.75
N TYR A 382 35.08 -4.45 11.64
CA TYR A 382 34.72 -4.86 10.27
C TYR A 382 35.20 -6.26 9.93
N GLU A 383 36.41 -6.65 10.32
CA GLU A 383 36.95 -7.99 10.16
C GLU A 383 36.13 -9.03 10.94
N ARG A 384 35.70 -8.70 12.17
CA ARG A 384 34.75 -9.53 12.94
C ARG A 384 33.39 -9.69 12.24
N LYS A 385 32.93 -8.67 11.51
CA LYS A 385 31.66 -8.69 10.76
C LYS A 385 31.78 -9.53 9.48
N ILE A 386 32.88 -9.39 8.74
CA ILE A 386 33.22 -10.19 7.55
C ILE A 386 33.39 -11.67 7.93
N ALA A 387 34.14 -11.97 9.00
CA ALA A 387 34.30 -13.33 9.50
C ALA A 387 32.97 -13.98 9.93
N ARG A 388 32.02 -13.20 10.46
CA ARG A 388 30.65 -13.67 10.80
C ARG A 388 29.84 -14.01 9.57
N VAL A 389 29.92 -13.19 8.52
CA VAL A 389 29.21 -13.40 7.24
C VAL A 389 29.80 -14.59 6.48
N GLU A 390 31.12 -14.75 6.48
CA GLU A 390 31.80 -15.89 5.85
C GLU A 390 31.52 -17.21 6.57
N ARG A 391 31.48 -17.22 7.92
CA ARG A 391 31.03 -18.40 8.68
C ARG A 391 29.58 -18.75 8.37
N ARG A 392 28.68 -17.77 8.25
CA ARG A 392 27.27 -17.99 7.88
C ARG A 392 27.12 -18.54 6.46
N ARG A 393 27.92 -18.05 5.50
CA ARG A 393 28.00 -18.60 4.13
C ARG A 393 28.50 -20.04 4.12
N LYS A 394 29.59 -20.36 4.85
CA LYS A 394 30.07 -21.74 5.01
C LYS A 394 29.02 -22.66 5.65
N LEU A 395 28.27 -22.17 6.64
CA LEU A 395 27.20 -22.94 7.30
C LEU A 395 25.99 -23.18 6.38
N LEU A 396 25.67 -22.22 5.52
CA LEU A 396 24.62 -22.36 4.50
C LEU A 396 25.01 -23.36 3.42
N ASP A 397 26.27 -23.35 2.97
CA ASP A 397 26.79 -24.35 2.03
C ASP A 397 26.87 -25.76 2.65
N LEU A 398 27.30 -25.87 3.92
CA LEU A 398 27.30 -27.13 4.68
C LEU A 398 25.89 -27.70 4.86
N ARG A 399 24.89 -26.86 5.18
CA ARG A 399 23.48 -27.30 5.30
C ARG A 399 22.89 -27.73 3.96
N LYS A 400 23.32 -27.11 2.86
CA LYS A 400 22.93 -27.50 1.50
C LYS A 400 23.58 -28.84 1.11
N GLN A 401 24.85 -29.04 1.46
CA GLN A 401 25.57 -30.29 1.28
C GLN A 401 24.99 -31.43 2.14
N GLU A 402 24.65 -31.18 3.41
CA GLU A 402 23.98 -32.17 4.26
C GLU A 402 22.60 -32.58 3.73
N ARG A 403 21.81 -31.61 3.22
CA ARG A 403 20.52 -31.93 2.59
C ARG A 403 20.71 -32.80 1.34
N MET A 404 21.76 -32.55 0.54
CA MET A 404 22.11 -33.38 -0.61
C MET A 404 22.57 -34.79 -0.19
N LEU A 405 23.42 -34.90 0.84
CA LEU A 405 23.87 -36.18 1.41
C LEU A 405 22.70 -37.01 1.96
N ARG A 406 21.79 -36.42 2.75
CA ARG A 406 20.59 -37.10 3.25
C ARG A 406 19.61 -37.50 2.14
N MET A 407 19.64 -36.78 1.01
CA MET A 407 18.85 -37.13 -0.16
C MET A 407 19.51 -38.32 -0.89
N ALA A 408 20.81 -38.26 -1.13
CA ALA A 408 21.60 -39.36 -1.70
C ALA A 408 21.46 -40.66 -0.90
N ASP A 409 21.58 -40.61 0.42
CA ASP A 409 21.40 -41.76 1.33
C ASP A 409 20.02 -42.43 1.24
N ARG A 410 18.96 -41.62 1.13
CA ARG A 410 17.59 -42.12 0.96
C ARG A 410 17.41 -42.79 -0.40
N PHE A 411 18.10 -42.28 -1.42
CA PHE A 411 18.07 -42.83 -2.76
C PHE A 411 18.91 -44.11 -2.90
N GLU A 412 20.10 -44.19 -2.29
CA GLU A 412 20.91 -45.43 -2.26
C GLU A 412 20.17 -46.57 -1.56
N ARG A 413 19.49 -46.27 -0.45
CA ARG A 413 18.61 -47.25 0.22
C ARG A 413 17.49 -47.74 -0.70
N LYS A 414 16.95 -46.89 -1.57
CA LYS A 414 15.90 -47.24 -2.53
C LYS A 414 16.45 -48.11 -3.66
N ILE A 415 17.65 -47.81 -4.18
CA ILE A 415 18.34 -48.62 -5.19
C ILE A 415 18.71 -50.00 -4.63
N SER A 416 19.30 -50.06 -3.44
CA SER A 416 19.66 -51.32 -2.77
C SER A 416 18.47 -52.24 -2.53
N ARG A 417 17.29 -51.68 -2.19
CA ARG A 417 16.03 -52.45 -2.07
C ARG A 417 15.60 -53.06 -3.40
N VAL A 418 15.72 -52.32 -4.51
CA VAL A 418 15.38 -52.81 -5.85
C VAL A 418 16.37 -53.87 -6.32
N GLU A 419 17.66 -53.73 -6.02
CA GLU A 419 18.69 -54.72 -6.34
C GLU A 419 18.50 -56.02 -5.54
N LYS A 420 18.17 -55.94 -4.25
CA LYS A 420 17.81 -57.11 -3.43
C LYS A 420 16.59 -57.83 -4.00
N LYS A 421 15.55 -57.11 -4.43
CA LYS A 421 14.37 -57.70 -5.09
C LYS A 421 14.75 -58.38 -6.41
N LEU A 422 15.60 -57.75 -7.23
CA LEU A 422 16.09 -58.33 -8.48
C LEU A 422 16.92 -59.61 -8.24
N LYS A 423 17.77 -59.63 -7.21
CA LYS A 423 18.59 -60.79 -6.85
C LYS A 423 17.73 -61.95 -6.33
N LYS A 424 16.71 -61.67 -5.51
CA LYS A 424 15.71 -62.67 -5.06
C LYS A 424 14.94 -63.25 -6.25
N ALA A 425 14.43 -62.40 -7.14
CA ALA A 425 13.70 -62.84 -8.33
C ALA A 425 14.56 -63.72 -9.26
N LYS A 426 15.84 -63.35 -9.48
CA LYS A 426 16.79 -64.17 -10.24
C LYS A 426 17.13 -65.51 -9.57
N ASN A 427 17.21 -65.55 -8.24
CA ASN A 427 17.49 -66.79 -7.51
C ASN A 427 16.27 -67.72 -7.46
N GLN A 428 15.06 -67.19 -7.33
CA GLN A 428 13.82 -67.96 -7.51
C GLN A 428 13.72 -68.54 -8.93
N ALA A 429 14.06 -67.75 -9.95
CA ALA A 429 14.14 -68.20 -11.33
C ALA A 429 15.13 -69.35 -11.56
N ARG A 430 16.18 -69.43 -10.74
CA ARG A 430 17.25 -70.43 -10.85
C ARG A 430 16.96 -71.71 -10.06
N LYS A 431 16.12 -71.63 -9.02
CA LYS A 431 15.71 -72.76 -8.16
C LYS A 431 14.46 -73.49 -8.66
N GLN A 432 13.54 -72.80 -9.33
CA GLN A 432 12.39 -73.45 -9.97
C GLN A 432 12.83 -74.06 -11.30
N ARG A 433 12.70 -75.39 -11.47
CA ARG A 433 12.60 -76.01 -12.79
C ARG A 433 11.28 -75.55 -13.40
N LEU A 434 11.33 -74.48 -14.19
CA LEU A 434 10.16 -73.92 -14.85
C LEU A 434 9.82 -74.80 -16.05
N ASP A 435 8.85 -75.69 -15.89
CA ASP A 435 8.51 -76.72 -16.88
C ASP A 435 7.59 -76.20 -17.99
N THR A 436 6.93 -75.04 -17.81
CA THR A 436 6.06 -74.47 -18.85
C THR A 436 6.61 -73.17 -19.48
N LYS A 437 6.39 -73.02 -20.80
CA LYS A 437 6.80 -71.84 -21.59
C LYS A 437 6.18 -70.53 -21.07
N ARG A 438 4.99 -70.62 -20.44
CA ARG A 438 4.21 -69.48 -19.93
C ARG A 438 4.84 -68.86 -18.68
N GLU A 439 5.28 -69.68 -17.72
CA GLU A 439 5.94 -69.21 -16.49
C GLU A 439 7.31 -68.57 -16.78
N ARG A 440 8.06 -69.12 -17.74
CA ARG A 440 9.32 -68.52 -18.22
C ARG A 440 9.10 -67.13 -18.82
N LEU A 441 7.96 -66.91 -19.48
CA LEU A 441 7.62 -65.65 -20.14
C LEU A 441 7.20 -64.58 -19.13
N GLU A 442 6.42 -64.95 -18.13
CA GLU A 442 5.96 -64.06 -17.06
C GLU A 442 7.12 -63.59 -16.17
N MET A 443 8.03 -64.50 -15.81
CA MET A 443 9.22 -64.15 -15.05
C MET A 443 10.20 -63.26 -15.86
N ARG A 444 10.32 -63.49 -17.17
CA ARG A 444 11.07 -62.58 -18.07
C ARG A 444 10.44 -61.19 -18.11
N ARG A 445 9.11 -61.08 -18.08
CA ARG A 445 8.37 -59.81 -18.04
C ARG A 445 8.65 -59.05 -16.73
N GLN A 446 8.55 -59.72 -15.58
CA GLN A 446 8.85 -59.11 -14.28
C GLN A 446 10.30 -58.62 -14.17
N ILE A 447 11.28 -59.40 -14.67
CA ILE A 447 12.69 -58.98 -14.72
C ILE A 447 12.87 -57.78 -15.65
N ARG A 448 12.11 -57.70 -16.76
CA ARG A 448 12.14 -56.56 -17.69
C ARG A 448 11.60 -55.30 -17.04
N GLU A 449 10.47 -55.38 -16.35
CA GLU A 449 9.87 -54.25 -15.63
C GLU A 449 10.78 -53.70 -14.53
N LEU A 450 11.40 -54.59 -13.73
CA LEU A 450 12.36 -54.18 -12.71
C LEU A 450 13.60 -53.50 -13.33
N LYS A 451 14.09 -53.98 -14.49
CA LYS A 451 15.17 -53.32 -15.23
C LYS A 451 14.76 -51.94 -15.78
N ILE A 452 13.52 -51.80 -16.26
CA ILE A 452 12.99 -50.52 -16.75
C ILE A 452 12.87 -49.53 -15.59
N ASN A 453 12.30 -49.92 -14.46
CA ASN A 453 12.19 -49.09 -13.26
C ASN A 453 13.55 -48.64 -12.72
N MET A 454 14.55 -49.52 -12.77
CA MET A 454 15.93 -49.20 -12.41
C MET A 454 16.57 -48.21 -13.40
N ARG A 455 16.34 -48.36 -14.71
CA ARG A 455 16.78 -47.40 -15.73
C ARG A 455 16.10 -46.04 -15.57
N PHE A 456 14.80 -46.01 -15.30
CA PHE A 456 14.04 -44.77 -15.06
C PHE A 456 14.56 -44.03 -13.82
N SER A 457 14.77 -44.74 -12.72
CA SER A 457 15.34 -44.17 -11.49
C SER A 457 16.76 -43.61 -11.72
N ARG A 458 17.59 -44.29 -12.52
CA ARG A 458 18.92 -43.80 -12.93
C ARG A 458 18.87 -42.62 -13.92
N ARG A 459 17.81 -42.49 -14.73
CA ARG A 459 17.62 -41.40 -15.69
C ARG A 459 17.13 -40.13 -15.02
N HIS A 460 16.21 -40.23 -14.05
CA HIS A 460 15.83 -39.12 -13.17
C HIS A 460 17.05 -38.55 -12.43
N LEU A 461 17.92 -39.45 -11.94
CA LEU A 461 19.23 -39.12 -11.39
C LEU A 461 20.05 -38.22 -12.34
N ARG A 462 20.10 -38.49 -13.65
CA ARG A 462 20.86 -37.65 -14.61
C ARG A 462 20.26 -36.27 -14.84
N LEU A 463 18.94 -36.11 -14.73
CA LEU A 463 18.25 -34.82 -14.92
C LEU A 463 18.45 -33.92 -13.71
N ASP A 464 18.24 -34.45 -12.49
CA ASP A 464 18.42 -33.69 -11.26
C ASP A 464 19.90 -33.34 -10.99
N PHE A 465 20.83 -34.23 -11.38
CA PHE A 465 22.27 -33.95 -11.30
C PHE A 465 22.74 -32.94 -12.36
N LYS A 466 22.13 -32.92 -13.56
CA LYS A 466 22.42 -31.90 -14.59
C LYS A 466 21.92 -30.53 -14.16
N GLN A 467 20.69 -30.43 -13.64
CA GLN A 467 20.13 -29.19 -13.11
C GLN A 467 20.98 -28.66 -11.95
N SER A 468 21.44 -29.56 -11.07
CA SER A 468 22.31 -29.20 -9.95
C SER A 468 23.72 -28.81 -10.38
N LYS A 469 24.34 -29.48 -11.37
CA LYS A 469 25.62 -29.06 -11.97
C LYS A 469 25.53 -27.72 -12.68
N PHE A 470 24.41 -27.43 -13.33
CA PHE A 470 24.14 -26.15 -14.00
C PHE A 470 24.06 -25.01 -12.98
N ASN A 471 23.32 -25.21 -11.89
CA ASN A 471 23.23 -24.24 -10.79
C ASN A 471 24.56 -24.05 -10.05
N LEU A 472 25.38 -25.10 -9.90
CA LEU A 472 26.75 -25.02 -9.37
C LEU A 472 27.68 -24.23 -10.30
N LYS A 473 27.57 -24.40 -11.62
CA LYS A 473 28.35 -23.62 -12.60
C LYS A 473 27.98 -22.14 -12.55
N ILE A 474 26.71 -21.79 -12.41
CA ILE A 474 26.25 -20.40 -12.26
C ILE A 474 26.84 -19.79 -10.97
N ALA A 475 26.78 -20.50 -9.85
CA ALA A 475 27.34 -20.04 -8.57
C ALA A 475 28.88 -19.86 -8.63
N PHE A 476 29.61 -20.75 -9.31
CA PHE A 476 31.05 -20.60 -9.52
C PHE A 476 31.39 -19.44 -10.46
N HIS A 477 30.54 -19.15 -11.45
CA HIS A 477 30.73 -18.03 -12.38
C HIS A 477 30.50 -16.69 -11.68
N GLU A 478 29.47 -16.59 -10.83
CA GLU A 478 29.20 -15.42 -9.97
C GLU A 478 30.34 -15.18 -8.96
N GLN A 479 30.93 -16.24 -8.39
CA GLN A 479 32.12 -16.13 -7.54
C GLN A 479 33.35 -15.62 -8.31
N LYS A 480 33.52 -16.01 -9.58
CA LYS A 480 34.66 -15.59 -10.42
C LYS A 480 34.53 -14.14 -10.87
N ILE A 481 33.30 -13.65 -11.07
CA ILE A 481 32.99 -12.25 -11.39
C ILE A 481 33.23 -11.35 -10.16
N ASN A 482 32.85 -11.80 -8.96
CA ASN A 482 33.07 -11.06 -7.70
C ASN A 482 34.52 -11.09 -7.19
N LYS A 483 35.41 -11.92 -7.75
CA LYS A 483 36.86 -11.90 -7.46
C LYS A 483 37.66 -11.03 -8.44
N ARG A 484 37.02 -10.54 -9.51
CA ARG A 484 37.65 -9.68 -10.55
C ARG A 484 37.19 -8.22 -10.48
N LYS A 485 36.18 -7.93 -9.67
CA LYS A 485 35.82 -6.58 -9.20
C LYS A 485 36.34 -6.44 -7.78
#